data_AF-S7PRP7-F1
#
_entry.id   AF-S7PRP7-F1
#
_cell.length_a   1.000
_cell.length_b   1.000
_cell.length_c   1.000
_cell.angle_alpha   90.00
_cell.angle_beta   90.00
_cell.angle_gamma   90.00
#
_symmetry.space_group_name_H-M   'P 1'
#
loop_
_entity.id
_entity.type
_entity.pdbx_description
1 polymer ?
#
loop_
_entity_poly.entity_id
_entity_poly.type
_entity_poly.pdbx_seq_one_letter_code
_entity_poly.pdbx_strand_id
1 'polypeptide(L)'
;EDVSLIEYFKEGLQNKLVEKVYGMEHMPKTIDEWYEATSRFDNQYRRARAVINRYKGVGQTRNLVTPRYTPPTKDPNAMDVDRLSTSEREKYMKEGRCFTCGQTGHRAADHKQDKGRQPDRRPVRTAEVKEDSDKEVSNIAKIKAMMAELEENDKIKLLEDMAEKDFA
;
A
#
# COMPACT_ATOMS: atom_id res chain seq x y z
N GLU A 1 -25.19 -33.48 2.36
CA GLU A 1 -25.47 -32.25 1.58
C GLU A 1 -24.59 -31.09 2.05
N ASP A 2 -24.41 -30.92 3.36
CA ASP A 2 -23.56 -29.86 3.92
C ASP A 2 -22.08 -29.94 3.52
N VAL A 3 -21.50 -31.14 3.37
CA VAL A 3 -20.07 -31.29 3.02
C VAL A 3 -19.75 -30.65 1.66
N SER A 4 -20.58 -30.91 0.65
CA SER A 4 -20.44 -30.30 -0.68
C SER A 4 -20.68 -28.80 -0.69
N LEU A 5 -21.61 -28.30 0.15
CA LEU A 5 -21.84 -26.86 0.30
C LEU A 5 -20.65 -26.16 0.97
N ILE A 6 -20.05 -26.81 1.97
CA ILE A 6 -18.86 -26.32 2.68
C ILE A 6 -17.66 -26.26 1.74
N GLU A 7 -17.45 -27.26 0.88
CA GLU A 7 -16.37 -27.24 -0.12
C GLU A 7 -16.51 -26.07 -1.09
N TYR A 8 -17.70 -25.90 -1.69
CA TYR A 8 -17.96 -24.78 -2.59
C TYR A 8 -17.81 -23.41 -1.89
N PHE A 9 -18.24 -23.32 -0.63
CA PHE A 9 -18.09 -22.10 0.16
C PHE A 9 -16.62 -21.76 0.44
N LYS A 10 -15.78 -22.77 0.74
CA LYS A 10 -14.34 -22.60 0.97
C LYS A 10 -13.61 -22.07 -0.26
N GLU A 11 -13.98 -22.53 -1.46
CA GLU A 11 -13.39 -22.05 -2.72
C GLU A 11 -13.64 -20.56 -2.98
N GLY A 12 -14.77 -20.03 -2.50
CA GLY A 12 -15.12 -18.62 -2.62
C GLY A 12 -14.46 -17.70 -1.59
N LEU A 13 -13.82 -18.25 -0.55
CA LEU A 13 -13.21 -17.49 0.54
C LEU A 13 -11.74 -17.14 0.25
N GLN A 14 -11.26 -16.05 0.86
CA GLN A 14 -9.82 -15.77 0.84
C GLN A 14 -9.06 -16.83 1.64
N ASN A 15 -7.97 -17.38 1.08
CA ASN A 15 -7.16 -18.43 1.70
C ASN A 15 -6.80 -18.15 3.18
N LYS A 16 -6.50 -16.89 3.51
CA LYS A 16 -6.17 -16.47 4.89
C LYS A 16 -7.33 -16.64 5.88
N LEU A 17 -8.57 -16.44 5.43
CA LEU A 17 -9.74 -16.67 6.26
C LEU A 17 -9.96 -18.17 6.46
N VAL A 18 -9.76 -18.95 5.39
CA VAL A 18 -9.83 -20.41 5.44
C VAL A 18 -8.81 -20.96 6.44
N GLU A 19 -7.52 -20.62 6.29
CA GLU A 19 -6.44 -21.00 7.22
C GLU A 19 -6.78 -20.66 8.68
N LYS A 20 -7.35 -19.48 8.90
CA LYS A 20 -7.73 -19.03 10.25
C LYS A 20 -8.88 -19.84 10.85
N VAL A 21 -9.85 -20.25 10.04
CA VAL A 21 -10.93 -21.14 10.46
C VAL A 21 -10.40 -22.55 10.76
N TYR A 22 -9.47 -23.07 9.95
CA TYR A 22 -8.80 -24.35 10.23
C TYR A 22 -7.96 -24.33 11.51
N GLY A 23 -7.43 -23.16 11.91
CA GLY A 23 -6.65 -22.99 13.13
C GLY A 23 -7.49 -22.79 14.41
N MET A 24 -8.82 -22.83 14.33
CA MET A 24 -9.67 -22.74 15.52
C MET A 24 -9.63 -24.01 16.36
N GLU A 25 -9.79 -23.86 17.68
CA GLU A 25 -9.86 -24.99 18.62
C GLU A 25 -11.08 -25.89 18.35
N HIS A 26 -12.22 -25.27 18.00
CA HIS A 26 -13.40 -25.98 17.55
C HIS A 26 -13.59 -25.82 16.05
N MET A 27 -13.38 -26.92 15.32
CA MET A 27 -13.51 -26.95 13.87
C MET A 27 -15.00 -26.97 13.46
N PRO A 28 -15.45 -26.01 12.65
CA PRO A 28 -16.84 -25.95 12.21
C PRO A 28 -17.16 -27.11 11.27
N LYS A 29 -18.27 -27.77 11.54
CA LYS A 29 -18.74 -28.97 10.82
C LYS A 29 -19.98 -28.69 9.98
N THR A 30 -20.73 -27.65 10.32
CA THR A 30 -21.94 -27.24 9.59
C THR A 30 -21.66 -25.99 8.76
N ILE A 31 -22.42 -25.81 7.68
CA ILE A 31 -22.26 -24.63 6.81
C ILE A 31 -22.55 -23.32 7.57
N ASP A 32 -23.49 -23.34 8.50
CA ASP A 32 -23.84 -22.19 9.33
C ASP A 32 -22.69 -21.77 10.26
N GLU A 33 -22.03 -22.73 10.90
CA GLU A 33 -20.84 -22.48 11.72
C GLU A 33 -19.69 -21.92 10.85
N TRP A 34 -19.55 -22.38 9.60
CA TRP A 34 -18.59 -21.82 8.65
C TRP A 34 -18.92 -20.36 8.32
N TYR A 35 -20.20 -20.02 8.09
CA TYR A 35 -20.63 -18.64 7.86
C TYR A 35 -20.33 -17.73 9.06
N GLU A 36 -20.66 -18.18 10.27
CA GLU A 36 -20.45 -17.41 11.48
C GLU A 36 -18.96 -17.17 11.75
N ALA A 37 -18.15 -18.23 11.68
CA ALA A 37 -16.71 -18.15 11.91
C ALA A 37 -16.02 -17.24 10.88
N THR A 38 -16.34 -17.39 9.59
CA THR A 38 -15.74 -16.59 8.52
C THR A 38 -16.17 -15.13 8.60
N SER A 39 -17.45 -14.85 8.89
CA SER A 39 -17.97 -13.51 9.12
C SER A 39 -17.28 -12.83 10.30
N ARG A 40 -17.13 -13.53 11.43
CA ARG A 40 -16.43 -13.04 12.61
C ARG A 40 -14.98 -12.66 12.29
N PHE A 41 -14.26 -13.51 11.56
CA PHE A 41 -12.87 -13.23 11.20
C PHE A 41 -12.71 -12.13 10.16
N ASP A 42 -13.58 -12.03 9.16
CA ASP A 42 -13.55 -10.93 8.20
C ASP A 42 -13.83 -9.59 8.90
N ASN A 43 -14.83 -9.55 9.78
CA ASN A 43 -15.12 -8.37 10.59
C ASN A 43 -13.96 -7.96 11.48
N GLN A 44 -13.32 -8.91 12.18
CA GLN A 44 -12.11 -8.65 12.96
C GLN A 44 -10.97 -8.12 12.08
N TYR A 45 -10.77 -8.70 10.91
CA TYR A 45 -9.73 -8.28 9.97
C TYR A 45 -9.96 -6.84 9.49
N ARG A 46 -11.19 -6.50 9.10
CA ARG A 46 -11.56 -5.13 8.70
C ARG A 46 -11.39 -4.13 9.84
N ARG A 47 -11.84 -4.47 11.06
CA ARG A 47 -11.67 -3.63 12.26
C ARG A 47 -10.19 -3.42 12.58
N ALA A 48 -9.40 -4.49 12.60
CA ALA A 48 -7.96 -4.43 12.84
C ALA A 48 -7.25 -3.57 11.79
N ARG A 49 -7.55 -3.75 10.50
CA ARG A 49 -7.00 -2.90 9.43
C ARG A 49 -7.41 -1.44 9.58
N ALA A 50 -8.64 -1.15 9.98
CA ALA A 50 -9.07 0.23 10.22
C ALA A 50 -8.30 0.87 11.39
N VAL A 51 -7.94 0.12 12.43
CA VAL A 51 -7.11 0.62 13.54
C VAL A 51 -5.66 0.79 13.11
N ILE A 52 -5.07 -0.23 12.47
CA ILE A 52 -3.69 -0.21 11.99
C ILE A 52 -3.48 0.91 10.97
N ASN A 53 -4.41 1.11 10.04
CA ASN A 53 -4.32 2.19 9.04
C ASN A 53 -4.48 3.58 9.65
N ARG A 54 -5.20 3.71 10.77
CA ARG A 54 -5.26 4.96 11.55
C ARG A 54 -3.91 5.25 12.20
N TYR A 55 -3.28 4.24 12.80
CA TYR A 55 -1.96 4.39 13.44
C TYR A 55 -0.83 4.64 12.42
N LYS A 56 -0.84 3.93 11.29
CA LYS A 56 0.16 4.08 10.22
C LYS A 56 -0.03 5.34 9.35
N GLY A 57 -1.02 6.20 9.64
CA GLY A 57 -1.33 7.38 8.84
C GLY A 57 -1.87 7.10 7.42
N VAL A 58 -1.99 5.83 7.02
CA VAL A 58 -2.41 5.41 5.67
C VAL A 58 -3.87 5.81 5.39
N GLY A 59 -4.71 5.88 6.42
CA GLY A 59 -6.11 6.33 6.32
C GLY A 59 -6.31 7.86 6.29
N GLN A 60 -5.26 8.65 6.49
CA GLN A 60 -5.32 10.12 6.46
C GLN A 60 -4.96 10.73 5.10
N THR A 61 -4.78 9.90 4.07
CA THR A 61 -4.71 10.40 2.69
C THR A 61 -6.13 10.73 2.21
N ARG A 62 -6.74 11.76 2.82
CA ARG A 62 -7.90 12.44 2.24
C ARG A 62 -7.47 12.88 0.85
N ASN A 63 -8.04 12.26 -0.18
CA ASN A 63 -7.99 12.73 -1.56
C ASN A 63 -6.62 13.23 -2.03
N LEU A 64 -5.61 12.36 -2.09
CA LEU A 64 -4.57 12.59 -3.11
C LEU A 64 -5.21 12.27 -4.46
N VAL A 65 -6.06 13.19 -4.94
CA VAL A 65 -6.30 13.33 -6.37
C VAL A 65 -4.92 13.47 -6.96
N THR A 66 -4.42 12.40 -7.58
CA THR A 66 -3.19 12.48 -8.35
C THR A 66 -3.49 13.54 -9.40
N PRO A 67 -2.83 14.72 -9.38
CA PRO A 67 -3.18 15.76 -10.32
C PRO A 67 -3.02 15.15 -11.71
N ARG A 68 -4.10 15.14 -12.50
CA ARG A 68 -4.01 14.78 -13.91
C ARG A 68 -2.93 15.67 -14.49
N TYR A 69 -1.87 15.05 -15.03
CA TYR A 69 -0.79 15.77 -15.65
C TYR A 69 -1.37 16.61 -16.81
N THR A 70 -1.50 17.90 -16.57
CA THR A 70 -1.76 18.88 -17.62
C THR A 70 -0.41 19.28 -18.19
N PRO A 71 -0.11 18.97 -19.46
CA PRO A 71 1.13 19.41 -20.07
C PRO A 71 1.19 20.95 -20.01
N PRO A 72 2.32 21.55 -19.64
CA PRO A 72 2.47 23.00 -19.65
C PRO A 72 2.24 23.55 -21.06
N THR A 73 1.63 24.73 -21.15
CA THR A 73 1.46 25.46 -22.41
C THR A 73 2.84 25.74 -23.01
N LYS A 74 3.02 25.47 -24.32
CA LYS A 74 4.29 25.66 -25.02
C LYS A 74 4.72 27.13 -24.88
N ASP A 75 5.92 27.37 -24.36
CA ASP A 75 6.50 28.70 -24.20
C ASP A 75 6.62 29.38 -25.59
N PRO A 76 6.04 30.57 -25.80
CA PRO A 76 6.15 31.31 -27.06
C PRO A 76 7.59 31.63 -27.49
N ASN A 77 8.53 31.62 -26.55
CA ASN A 77 9.95 31.89 -26.78
C ASN A 77 10.81 30.61 -26.81
N ALA A 78 10.21 29.42 -26.75
CA ALA A 78 10.98 28.18 -26.90
C ALA A 78 11.47 28.06 -28.35
N MET A 79 12.78 27.88 -28.51
CA MET A 79 13.37 27.49 -29.80
C MET A 79 12.74 26.17 -30.26
N ASP A 80 12.28 26.10 -31.52
CA ASP A 80 11.81 24.86 -32.11
C ASP A 80 13.00 23.92 -32.32
N VAL A 81 13.01 22.80 -31.60
CA VAL A 81 14.00 21.74 -31.81
C VAL A 81 13.44 20.80 -32.87
N ASP A 82 14.01 20.86 -34.08
CA ASP A 82 13.64 19.96 -35.16
C ASP A 82 13.90 18.52 -34.76
N ARG A 83 12.82 17.73 -34.68
CA ARG A 83 12.90 16.31 -34.41
C ARG A 83 13.15 15.59 -35.73
N LEU A 84 14.27 14.87 -35.83
CA LEU A 84 14.56 13.95 -36.93
C LEU A 84 13.32 13.09 -37.23
N SER A 85 12.95 13.00 -38.51
CA SER A 85 11.90 12.07 -38.94
C SER A 85 12.33 10.62 -38.66
N THR A 86 11.37 9.71 -38.60
CA THR A 86 11.67 8.28 -38.42
C THR A 86 12.63 7.75 -39.49
N SER A 87 12.44 8.17 -40.74
CA SER A 87 13.28 7.79 -41.86
C SER A 87 14.73 8.29 -41.74
N GLU A 88 14.93 9.51 -41.26
CA GLU A 88 16.27 10.08 -41.06
C GLU A 88 16.95 9.47 -39.85
N ARG A 89 16.19 9.18 -38.79
CA ARG A 89 16.69 8.44 -37.63
C ARG A 89 17.22 7.07 -38.03
N GLU A 90 16.51 6.35 -38.89
CA GLU A 90 16.94 5.05 -39.41
C GLU A 90 18.21 5.16 -40.26
N LYS A 91 18.31 6.18 -41.12
CA LYS A 91 19.55 6.46 -41.88
C LYS A 91 20.73 6.72 -40.94
N TYR A 92 20.54 7.52 -39.90
CA TYR A 92 21.57 7.79 -38.90
C TYR A 92 22.01 6.53 -38.16
N MET A 93 21.07 5.65 -37.81
CA MET A 93 21.38 4.34 -37.22
C MET A 93 22.17 3.45 -38.18
N LYS A 94 21.75 3.39 -39.45
CA LYS A 94 22.37 2.54 -40.49
C LYS A 94 23.78 3.01 -40.84
N GLU A 95 23.97 4.32 -40.93
CA GLU A 95 25.25 4.95 -41.25
C GLU A 95 26.17 5.12 -40.03
N GLY A 96 25.68 4.77 -38.82
CA GLY A 96 26.46 4.89 -37.59
C GLY A 96 26.85 6.33 -37.25
N ARG A 97 25.99 7.29 -37.59
CA ARG A 97 26.19 8.71 -37.29
C ARG A 97 25.86 9.03 -35.83
N CYS A 98 26.60 9.94 -35.25
CA CYS A 98 26.31 10.50 -33.94
C CYS A 98 25.04 11.36 -33.99
N PHE A 99 24.09 11.14 -33.07
CA PHE A 99 22.86 11.94 -32.97
C PHE A 99 23.08 13.36 -32.41
N THR A 100 24.27 13.62 -31.84
CA THR A 100 24.62 14.94 -31.30
C THR A 100 25.29 15.83 -32.34
N CYS A 101 26.18 15.29 -33.19
CA CYS A 101 26.95 16.07 -34.17
C CYS A 101 26.84 15.60 -35.64
N GLY A 102 26.13 14.52 -35.92
CA GLY A 102 25.91 14.00 -37.29
C GLY A 102 27.13 13.32 -37.94
N GLN A 103 28.28 13.26 -37.27
CA GLN A 103 29.50 12.63 -37.80
C GLN A 103 29.49 11.11 -37.62
N THR A 104 30.09 10.39 -38.57
CA THR A 104 30.32 8.93 -38.47
C THR A 104 31.57 8.62 -37.65
N GLY A 105 31.60 7.46 -37.01
CA GLY A 105 32.79 6.95 -36.31
C GLY A 105 32.70 7.00 -34.77
N HIS A 106 31.64 7.59 -34.22
CA HIS A 106 31.31 7.49 -32.80
C HIS A 106 29.79 7.62 -32.61
N ARG A 107 29.26 7.05 -31.52
CA ARG A 107 27.85 7.24 -31.16
C ARG A 107 27.70 8.43 -30.22
N ALA A 108 26.46 8.91 -30.04
CA ALA A 108 26.15 10.00 -29.11
C ALA A 108 26.65 9.71 -27.67
N ALA A 109 26.67 8.45 -27.26
CA ALA A 109 27.22 8.03 -25.96
C ALA A 109 28.73 8.28 -25.81
N ASP A 110 29.47 8.25 -26.92
CA ASP A 110 30.93 8.45 -26.95
C ASP A 110 31.31 9.89 -27.30
N HIS A 111 30.32 10.77 -27.45
CA HIS A 111 30.51 12.15 -27.85
C HIS A 111 31.19 12.94 -26.72
N LYS A 112 32.49 13.22 -26.92
CA LYS A 112 33.38 13.81 -25.88
C LYS A 112 32.94 15.18 -25.37
N GLN A 113 32.01 15.87 -26.05
CA GLN A 113 31.51 17.19 -25.63
C GLN A 113 30.39 17.13 -24.58
N ASP A 114 29.80 15.97 -24.29
CA ASP A 114 28.61 15.85 -23.42
C ASP A 114 28.93 15.52 -21.94
N LYS A 115 30.09 15.94 -21.43
CA LYS A 115 30.45 15.79 -20.00
C LYS A 115 29.75 16.81 -19.08
N GLY A 116 28.54 17.28 -19.42
CA GLY A 116 28.01 18.52 -18.83
C GLY A 116 26.55 18.53 -18.37
N ARG A 117 25.71 17.56 -18.72
CA ARG A 117 24.31 17.55 -18.26
C ARG A 117 23.78 16.14 -18.09
N GLN A 118 24.10 15.53 -16.96
CA GLN A 118 23.14 14.59 -16.39
C GLN A 118 21.93 15.44 -15.98
N PRO A 119 20.71 15.20 -16.49
CA PRO A 119 19.54 15.79 -15.88
C PRO A 119 19.56 15.35 -14.42
N ASP A 120 19.46 16.33 -13.51
CA ASP A 120 19.45 16.08 -12.07
C ASP A 120 18.48 14.93 -11.82
N ARG A 121 19.01 13.74 -11.51
CA ARG A 121 18.16 12.59 -11.21
C ARG A 121 17.40 13.04 -9.99
N ARG A 122 16.08 13.25 -10.13
CA ARG A 122 15.22 13.57 -8.98
C ARG A 122 15.63 12.61 -7.87
N PRO A 123 16.01 13.12 -6.68
CA PRO A 123 16.44 12.26 -5.60
C PRO A 123 15.37 11.20 -5.42
N VAL A 124 15.78 9.92 -5.54
CA VAL A 124 14.94 8.81 -5.13
C VAL A 124 14.54 9.14 -3.71
N ARG A 125 13.24 9.32 -3.45
CA ARG A 125 12.74 9.46 -2.08
C ARG A 125 13.12 8.17 -1.36
N THR A 126 14.27 8.17 -0.70
CA THR A 126 14.52 7.29 0.42
C THR A 126 13.48 7.70 1.44
N ALA A 127 12.47 6.86 1.63
CA ALA A 127 11.63 6.98 2.80
C ALA A 127 12.55 6.79 4.00
N GLU A 128 12.95 7.90 4.62
CA GLU A 128 13.49 7.86 5.97
C GLU A 128 12.40 7.22 6.82
N VAL A 129 12.61 5.95 7.18
CA VAL A 129 11.90 5.35 8.30
C VAL A 129 12.40 6.12 9.50
N LYS A 130 11.67 7.16 9.89
CA LYS A 130 11.79 7.70 11.24
C LYS A 130 11.37 6.57 12.16
N GLU A 131 12.34 5.92 12.78
CA GLU A 131 12.10 5.24 14.04
C GLU A 131 11.72 6.34 15.03
N ASP A 132 10.42 6.60 15.16
CA ASP A 132 9.88 7.36 16.27
C ASP A 132 10.02 6.48 17.52
N SER A 133 11.26 6.37 18.01
CA SER A 133 11.52 6.01 19.40
C SER A 133 10.81 7.05 20.29
N ASP A 134 10.25 6.60 21.40
CA ASP A 134 9.76 7.45 22.50
C ASP A 134 8.26 7.81 22.56
N LYS A 135 7.37 7.06 21.90
CA LYS A 135 5.91 7.15 22.18
C LYS A 135 5.18 5.84 22.46
N GLU A 136 5.86 4.69 22.41
CA GLU A 136 5.18 3.40 22.57
C GLU A 136 4.77 3.11 24.03
N VAL A 137 5.46 3.71 25.01
CA VAL A 137 5.08 3.66 26.44
C VAL A 137 3.75 4.41 26.71
N SER A 138 3.24 5.22 25.75
CA SER A 138 2.16 6.18 25.99
C SER A 138 0.74 5.60 25.94
N ASN A 139 0.49 4.45 25.31
CA ASN A 139 -0.88 3.94 25.14
C ASN A 139 -1.22 2.82 26.12
N ILE A 140 -0.31 1.86 26.29
CA ILE A 140 -0.51 0.75 27.25
C ILE A 140 -0.50 1.29 28.69
N ALA A 141 0.43 2.21 29.03
CA ALA A 141 0.45 2.84 30.35
C ALA A 141 -0.80 3.71 30.60
N LYS A 142 -1.33 4.36 29.57
CA LYS A 142 -2.56 5.16 29.67
C LYS A 142 -3.80 4.28 29.85
N ILE A 143 -3.89 3.14 29.14
CA ILE A 143 -4.93 2.14 29.37
C ILE A 143 -4.81 1.58 30.80
N LYS A 144 -3.58 1.26 31.26
CA LYS A 144 -3.35 0.76 32.62
C LYS A 144 -3.70 1.78 33.70
N ALA A 145 -3.43 3.06 33.48
CA ALA A 145 -3.82 4.14 34.38
C ALA A 145 -5.35 4.34 34.42
N MET A 146 -6.01 4.39 33.25
CA MET A 146 -7.47 4.46 33.17
C MET A 146 -8.14 3.24 33.84
N MET A 147 -7.58 2.05 33.67
CA MET A 147 -8.07 0.85 34.36
C MET A 147 -7.77 0.88 35.86
N ALA A 148 -6.67 1.50 36.31
CA ALA A 148 -6.36 1.60 37.72
C ALA A 148 -7.31 2.56 38.46
N GLU A 149 -7.76 3.62 37.78
CA GLU A 149 -8.67 4.65 38.30
C GLU A 149 -10.13 4.18 38.48
N LEU A 150 -10.53 3.06 37.87
CA LEU A 150 -11.86 2.48 38.08
C LEU A 150 -11.92 1.74 39.43
N GLU A 151 -12.99 1.96 40.21
CA GLU A 151 -13.24 1.19 41.43
C GLU A 151 -13.47 -0.29 41.10
N GLU A 152 -13.15 -1.19 42.03
CA GLU A 152 -13.24 -2.65 41.81
C GLU A 152 -14.65 -3.12 41.41
N ASN A 153 -15.69 -2.44 41.89
CA ASN A 153 -17.07 -2.73 41.51
C ASN A 153 -17.36 -2.34 40.05
N ASP A 154 -16.80 -1.22 39.57
CA ASP A 154 -16.94 -0.80 38.17
C ASP A 154 -16.14 -1.71 37.24
N LYS A 155 -14.96 -2.18 37.67
CA LYS A 155 -14.18 -3.18 36.91
C LYS A 155 -14.94 -4.49 36.74
N ILE A 156 -15.58 -4.97 37.81
CA ILE A 156 -16.37 -6.20 37.79
C ILE A 156 -17.58 -6.03 36.87
N LYS A 157 -18.33 -4.93 37.01
CA LYS A 157 -19.47 -4.62 36.16
C LYS A 157 -19.08 -4.49 34.68
N LEU A 158 -17.94 -3.88 34.39
CA LEU A 158 -17.45 -3.73 33.01
C LEU A 158 -17.03 -5.08 32.41
N LEU A 159 -16.46 -5.99 33.19
CA LEU A 159 -16.18 -7.36 32.75
C LEU A 159 -17.46 -8.17 32.52
N GLU A 160 -18.47 -8.00 33.36
CA GLU A 160 -19.79 -8.63 33.22
C GLU A 160 -20.53 -8.11 31.97
N ASP A 161 -20.54 -6.78 31.76
CA ASP A 161 -21.08 -6.13 30.56
C ASP A 161 -20.35 -6.52 29.26
N MET A 162 -19.06 -6.84 29.33
CA MET A 162 -18.28 -7.32 28.17
C MET A 162 -18.60 -8.80 27.86
N ALA A 163 -18.79 -9.63 28.89
CA ALA A 163 -19.20 -11.02 28.73
C ALA A 163 -20.64 -11.15 28.20
N GLU A 164 -21.54 -10.23 28.60
CA GLU A 164 -22.92 -10.22 28.11
C GLU A 164 -23.05 -9.71 26.66
N LYS A 165 -22.13 -8.84 26.22
CA LYS A 165 -22.12 -8.28 24.85
C LYS A 165 -21.40 -9.16 23.82
N ASP A 166 -20.83 -10.29 24.23
CA ASP A 166 -20.25 -11.29 23.32
C ASP A 166 -21.31 -12.22 22.67
N PHE A 167 -22.61 -11.97 22.86
CA PHE A 167 -23.72 -12.68 22.20
C PHE A 167 -24.83 -11.75 21.65
N ALA A 168 -24.46 -10.78 20.80
CA ALA A 168 -25.41 -10.08 19.91
C ALA A 168 -24.76 -9.66 18.58
#